data_AF-A0A8X6T9M4-F1
#
_entry.id   AF-A0A8X6T9M4-F1
#
_cell.length_a   1.000
_cell.length_b   1.000
_cell.length_c   1.000
_cell.angle_alpha   90.00
_cell.angle_beta   90.00
_cell.angle_gamma   90.00
#
_symmetry.space_group_name_H-M   'P 1'
#
loop_
_entity.id
_entity.type
_entity.pdbx_description
1 polymer ?
#
loop_
_entity_poly.entity_id
_entity_poly.type
_entity_poly.pdbx_seq_one_letter_code
_entity_poly.pdbx_strand_id
1 'polypeptide(L)'
;MPDVSEPFQFRNLAVHGLTCLLDYMNINCKLEFASLMSFSSHRETIVPFTRDFESIKAALMQLEYNERSRIVKALEGVQSLVMEEWGAGVPCQVLIITDGVIGPEIESLKSDIENHYSVTERGIDDSTFPLPFPFPCKLHVICIANSTDPYLQAALPIYQKLIDISGGGGQVFVPEGAISFKSIQTMFVKLSELYYKPFHGVLHCGTLTSNVALSPPPEPFSKARDFELVKAEMSNNIVICGFISIGDVSSPPSHSRHLILPLQSSKDEIKPPVIKLESSENNEDETANEDGKQPSFCVLLHGSLRVEGMVAICHLGGDWYGMLYSWADSKKKSNLMLSAFEPGPDVIPWLGSFTNMGPVELVPESEIPTLPIKPSEKRSYAQNCVVWIRQSGLQADIQKILRHARKLPEKTQNFYKELNRLRRAALSFGFHELLEGMATILDRECTLLPGSAHPDAALQLTHCASALRNNNKDYNTPVLPLRTKFCMDD
;
A
#
# COMPACT_ATOMS: atom_id res chain seq x y z
N MET A 1 51.21 -28.89 -29.13
CA MET A 1 50.54 -27.62 -28.81
C MET A 1 49.32 -27.97 -27.97
N PRO A 2 49.36 -27.82 -26.65
CA PRO A 2 48.20 -28.14 -25.82
C PRO A 2 47.30 -26.90 -25.75
N ASP A 3 46.25 -26.90 -26.56
CA ASP A 3 45.00 -26.20 -26.22
C ASP A 3 44.23 -27.15 -25.30
N VAL A 4 44.54 -27.10 -24.01
CA VAL A 4 43.71 -27.69 -22.97
C VAL A 4 43.09 -26.50 -22.25
N SER A 5 41.92 -26.07 -22.73
CA SER A 5 41.11 -25.07 -22.04
C SER A 5 40.85 -25.57 -20.61
N GLU A 6 41.33 -24.85 -19.61
CA GLU A 6 40.99 -25.13 -18.21
C GLU A 6 39.45 -25.20 -18.07
N PRO A 7 38.91 -26.23 -17.38
CA PRO A 7 37.48 -26.32 -17.16
C PRO A 7 37.03 -25.10 -16.34
N PHE A 8 36.14 -24.28 -16.91
CA PHE A 8 35.60 -23.11 -16.23
C PHE A 8 34.92 -23.52 -14.93
N GLN A 9 35.27 -22.89 -13.82
CA GLN A 9 34.58 -23.08 -12.55
C GLN A 9 33.17 -22.47 -12.63
N PHE A 10 32.15 -23.17 -12.12
CA PHE A 10 30.76 -22.69 -12.10
C PHE A 10 30.63 -21.29 -11.48
N ARG A 11 31.47 -20.97 -10.51
CA ARG A 11 31.56 -19.63 -9.93
C ARG A 11 31.91 -18.54 -10.95
N ASN A 12 32.88 -18.77 -11.83
CA ASN A 12 33.27 -17.77 -12.83
C ASN A 12 32.12 -17.48 -13.81
N LEU A 13 31.35 -18.52 -14.13
CA LEU A 13 30.12 -18.38 -14.91
C LEU A 13 29.05 -17.61 -14.14
N ALA A 14 28.88 -17.88 -12.84
CA ALA A 14 27.96 -17.16 -11.96
C ALA A 14 28.27 -15.66 -11.90
N VAL A 15 29.54 -15.33 -11.65
CA VAL A 15 30.03 -13.97 -11.61
C VAL A 15 29.78 -13.28 -12.94
N HIS A 16 30.10 -13.92 -14.07
CA HIS A 16 29.82 -13.36 -15.40
C HIS A 16 28.34 -13.07 -15.64
N GLY A 17 27.45 -14.01 -15.28
CA GLY A 17 26.01 -13.82 -15.41
C GLY A 17 25.47 -12.67 -14.55
N LEU A 18 25.91 -12.61 -13.29
CA LEU A 18 25.55 -11.53 -12.36
C LEU A 18 26.08 -10.17 -12.82
N THR A 19 27.31 -10.10 -13.33
CA THR A 19 27.85 -8.87 -13.93
C THR A 19 26.97 -8.42 -15.10
N CYS A 20 26.56 -9.33 -15.99
CA CYS A 20 25.67 -8.99 -17.10
C CYS A 20 24.31 -8.44 -16.63
N LEU A 21 23.75 -9.00 -15.55
CA LEU A 21 22.51 -8.48 -14.94
C LEU A 21 22.72 -7.09 -14.35
N LEU A 22 23.79 -6.91 -13.57
CA LEU A 22 24.11 -5.62 -12.93
C LEU A 22 24.39 -4.52 -13.96
N ASP A 23 25.07 -4.85 -15.07
CA ASP A 23 25.28 -3.92 -16.18
C ASP A 23 23.95 -3.54 -16.85
N TYR A 24 23.06 -4.52 -17.06
CA TYR A 24 21.71 -4.24 -17.57
C TYR A 24 20.92 -3.33 -16.63
N MET A 25 20.94 -3.61 -15.31
CA MET A 25 20.26 -2.79 -14.31
C MET A 25 20.87 -1.39 -14.20
N ASN A 26 22.18 -1.25 -14.34
CA ASN A 26 22.86 0.04 -14.33
C ASN A 26 22.45 0.92 -15.51
N ILE A 27 21.99 0.34 -16.62
CA ILE A 27 21.49 1.10 -17.77
C ILE A 27 19.98 1.36 -17.63
N ASN A 28 19.22 0.32 -17.30
CA ASN A 28 17.75 0.34 -17.46
C ASN A 28 16.98 0.56 -16.16
N CYS A 29 17.60 0.33 -14.99
CA CYS A 29 16.97 0.31 -13.67
C CYS A 29 17.85 0.95 -12.58
N LYS A 30 18.47 2.10 -12.89
CA LYS A 30 19.40 2.83 -11.99
C LYS A 30 18.88 3.14 -10.58
N LEU A 31 17.56 3.12 -10.38
CA LEU A 31 16.94 3.43 -9.10
C LEU A 31 16.62 2.20 -8.24
N GLU A 32 16.77 1.00 -8.80
CA GLU A 32 16.57 -0.27 -8.11
C GLU A 32 17.66 -0.46 -7.05
N PHE A 33 17.26 -0.87 -5.84
CA PHE A 33 18.21 -1.26 -4.80
C PHE A 33 18.52 -2.76 -4.93
N ALA A 34 19.80 -3.10 -4.92
CA ALA A 34 20.24 -4.49 -4.90
C ALA A 34 21.14 -4.75 -3.69
N SER A 35 21.11 -5.97 -3.17
CA SER A 35 21.98 -6.44 -2.11
C SER A 35 22.60 -7.78 -2.53
N LEU A 36 23.81 -8.05 -2.06
CA LEU A 36 24.52 -9.31 -2.27
C LEU A 36 24.66 -10.06 -0.95
N MET A 37 24.10 -11.26 -0.90
CA MET A 37 24.26 -12.20 0.20
C MET A 37 24.94 -13.47 -0.31
N SER A 38 25.97 -13.94 0.39
CA SER A 38 26.49 -15.30 0.17
C SER A 38 25.88 -16.27 1.18
N PHE A 39 25.76 -17.53 0.76
CA PHE A 39 25.26 -18.57 1.62
C PHE A 39 26.04 -19.87 1.42
N SER A 40 26.23 -20.57 2.52
CA SER A 40 26.76 -21.92 2.62
C SER A 40 26.17 -22.52 3.90
N SER A 41 27.00 -23.00 4.83
CA SER A 41 26.56 -23.45 6.16
C SER A 41 26.06 -22.28 7.00
N HIS A 42 26.60 -21.10 6.73
CA HIS A 42 26.20 -19.81 7.29
C HIS A 42 25.80 -18.87 6.15
N ARG A 43 25.13 -17.78 6.51
CA ARG A 43 24.78 -16.69 5.59
C ARG A 43 25.52 -15.43 5.98
N GLU A 44 25.93 -14.65 4.99
CA GLU A 44 26.60 -13.37 5.20
C GLU A 44 26.10 -12.35 4.17
N THR A 45 25.69 -11.18 4.66
CA THR A 45 25.39 -10.03 3.80
C THR A 45 26.70 -9.35 3.45
N ILE A 46 27.13 -9.48 2.19
CA ILE A 46 28.41 -8.96 1.69
C ILE A 46 28.27 -7.50 1.29
N VAL A 47 27.16 -7.17 0.62
CA VAL A 47 26.83 -5.80 0.26
C VAL A 47 25.39 -5.53 0.69
N PRO A 48 25.12 -4.56 1.59
CA PRO A 48 23.75 -4.17 1.95
C PRO A 48 23.04 -3.54 0.74
N PHE A 49 21.74 -3.21 0.88
CA PHE A 49 21.00 -2.60 -0.22
C PHE A 49 21.66 -1.30 -0.70
N THR A 50 22.01 -1.27 -1.98
CA THR A 50 22.67 -0.12 -2.63
C THR A 50 22.21 0.02 -4.08
N ARG A 51 22.40 1.22 -4.63
CA ARG A 51 22.29 1.50 -6.07
C ARG A 51 23.65 1.50 -6.78
N ASP A 52 24.73 1.38 -6.02
CA ASP A 52 26.09 1.28 -6.56
C ASP A 52 26.35 -0.16 -7.02
N PHE A 53 25.93 -0.47 -8.24
CA PHE A 53 26.12 -1.79 -8.83
C PHE A 53 27.60 -2.13 -9.08
N GLU A 54 28.49 -1.14 -9.18
CA GLU A 54 29.94 -1.37 -9.29
C GLU A 54 30.51 -1.94 -7.99
N SER A 55 30.05 -1.46 -6.83
CA SER A 55 30.44 -2.03 -5.54
C SER A 55 30.07 -3.51 -5.40
N ILE A 56 28.88 -3.89 -5.92
CA ILE A 56 28.44 -5.29 -5.94
C ILE A 56 29.31 -6.11 -6.88
N LYS A 57 29.62 -5.61 -8.08
CA LYS A 57 30.54 -6.28 -9.03
C LYS A 57 31.93 -6.49 -8.43
N ALA A 58 32.47 -5.50 -7.73
CA ALA A 58 33.75 -5.62 -7.05
C ALA A 58 33.74 -6.70 -5.96
N ALA A 59 32.66 -6.76 -5.17
CA ALA A 59 32.49 -7.78 -4.13
C ALA A 59 32.35 -9.21 -4.69
N LEU A 60 31.68 -9.39 -5.85
CA LEU A 60 31.54 -10.70 -6.51
C LEU A 60 32.89 -11.33 -6.87
N MET A 61 33.88 -10.49 -7.22
CA MET A 61 35.23 -10.96 -7.56
C MET A 61 36.00 -11.49 -6.35
N GLN A 62 35.60 -11.10 -5.14
CA GLN A 62 36.33 -11.38 -3.89
C GLN A 62 35.68 -12.47 -3.02
N LEU A 63 34.61 -13.12 -3.48
CA LEU A 63 33.93 -14.16 -2.68
C LEU A 63 34.89 -15.29 -2.25
N GLU A 64 34.67 -15.87 -1.08
CA GLU A 64 35.44 -17.02 -0.61
C GLU A 64 34.72 -18.35 -0.89
N TYR A 65 35.47 -19.45 -0.90
CA TYR A 65 34.90 -20.79 -1.04
C TYR A 65 34.46 -21.32 0.31
N ASN A 66 33.22 -21.80 0.38
CA ASN A 66 32.63 -22.37 1.59
C ASN A 66 32.12 -23.80 1.33
N GLU A 67 31.79 -24.51 2.42
CA GLU A 67 31.69 -25.97 2.40
C GLU A 67 30.34 -26.54 1.94
N ARG A 68 29.21 -26.07 2.48
CA ARG A 68 27.92 -26.77 2.38
C ARG A 68 26.75 -25.84 2.11
N SER A 69 26.01 -26.03 1.02
CA SER A 69 24.80 -25.24 0.70
C SER A 69 23.64 -25.51 1.68
N ARG A 70 23.10 -24.46 2.33
CA ARG A 70 21.85 -24.49 3.12
C ARG A 70 20.90 -23.37 2.68
N ILE A 71 20.06 -23.66 1.67
CA ILE A 71 19.15 -22.68 1.06
C ILE A 71 18.14 -22.12 2.07
N VAL A 72 17.61 -22.95 2.99
CA VAL A 72 16.67 -22.47 4.03
C VAL A 72 17.30 -21.38 4.90
N LYS A 73 18.59 -21.52 5.26
CA LYS A 73 19.32 -20.49 6.01
C LYS A 73 19.52 -19.21 5.21
N ALA A 74 19.71 -19.32 3.90
CA ALA A 74 19.76 -18.17 3.01
C ALA A 74 18.41 -17.44 2.97
N LEU A 75 17.29 -18.18 2.90
CA LEU A 75 15.93 -17.61 2.90
C LEU A 75 15.60 -16.91 4.23
N GLU A 76 15.93 -17.49 5.39
CA GLU A 76 15.87 -16.80 6.69
C GLU A 76 16.69 -15.48 6.65
N GLY A 77 17.81 -15.52 5.92
CA GLY A 77 18.65 -14.38 5.59
C GLY A 77 17.96 -13.25 4.91
N VAL A 78 17.45 -13.56 3.73
CA VAL A 78 16.71 -12.65 2.89
C VAL A 78 15.52 -12.07 3.66
N GLN A 79 14.77 -12.89 4.40
CA GLN A 79 13.66 -12.42 5.21
C GLN A 79 14.10 -11.37 6.23
N SER A 80 15.18 -11.65 6.97
CA SER A 80 15.69 -10.73 8.00
C SER A 80 16.14 -9.40 7.36
N LEU A 81 16.92 -9.49 6.30
CA LEU A 81 17.52 -8.35 5.60
C LEU A 81 16.46 -7.43 4.98
N VAL A 82 15.45 -7.99 4.32
CA VAL A 82 14.37 -7.19 3.70
C VAL A 82 13.47 -6.56 4.77
N MET A 83 13.12 -7.30 5.82
CA MET A 83 12.26 -6.78 6.88
C MET A 83 12.92 -5.67 7.69
N GLU A 84 14.25 -5.73 7.88
CA GLU A 84 15.02 -4.69 8.57
C GLU A 84 15.08 -3.39 7.77
N GLU A 85 15.26 -3.46 6.45
CA GLU A 85 15.43 -2.28 5.59
C GLU A 85 14.11 -1.71 5.05
N TRP A 86 13.22 -2.56 4.56
CA TRP A 86 12.02 -2.15 3.81
C TRP A 86 10.70 -2.53 4.48
N GLY A 87 10.73 -3.43 5.47
CA GLY A 87 9.54 -3.97 6.12
C GLY A 87 8.68 -4.84 5.19
N ALA A 88 7.40 -5.01 5.53
CA ALA A 88 6.50 -5.93 4.84
C ALA A 88 5.84 -5.38 3.56
N GLY A 89 5.94 -4.07 3.31
CA GLY A 89 5.13 -3.38 2.30
C GLY A 89 5.76 -3.23 0.93
N VAL A 90 7.06 -3.55 0.79
CA VAL A 90 7.82 -3.31 -0.45
C VAL A 90 7.98 -4.63 -1.22
N PRO A 91 7.50 -4.70 -2.48
CA PRO A 91 7.76 -5.85 -3.33
C PRO A 91 9.26 -6.05 -3.56
N CYS A 92 9.71 -7.29 -3.47
CA CYS A 92 11.11 -7.67 -3.66
C CYS A 92 11.24 -8.82 -4.68
N GLN A 93 12.41 -8.92 -5.30
CA GLN A 93 12.76 -10.06 -6.14
C GLN A 93 14.00 -10.73 -5.56
N VAL A 94 13.93 -12.05 -5.35
CA VAL A 94 15.02 -12.83 -4.77
C VAL A 94 15.59 -13.74 -5.84
N LEU A 95 16.88 -13.56 -6.13
CA LEU A 95 17.62 -14.37 -7.09
C LEU A 95 18.54 -15.33 -6.33
N ILE A 96 18.27 -16.64 -6.39
CA ILE A 96 19.15 -17.68 -5.84
C ILE A 96 20.02 -18.20 -6.98
N ILE A 97 21.33 -17.99 -6.89
CA ILE A 97 22.30 -18.49 -7.87
C ILE A 97 22.97 -19.71 -7.28
N THR A 98 22.85 -20.86 -7.94
CA THR A 98 23.34 -22.16 -7.47
C THR A 98 23.80 -23.01 -8.65
N ASP A 99 24.62 -24.02 -8.41
CA ASP A 99 24.93 -25.09 -9.36
C ASP A 99 23.79 -26.11 -9.53
N GLY A 100 22.66 -25.93 -8.83
CA GLY A 100 21.48 -26.80 -8.94
C GLY A 100 21.52 -28.01 -8.02
N VAL A 101 22.52 -28.12 -7.14
CA VAL A 101 22.62 -29.20 -6.16
C VAL A 101 21.82 -28.83 -4.90
N ILE A 102 20.91 -29.72 -4.50
CA ILE A 102 19.96 -29.52 -3.37
C ILE A 102 20.55 -29.76 -1.97
N GLY A 103 21.86 -30.02 -1.89
CA GLY A 103 22.58 -30.39 -0.67
C GLY A 103 22.64 -31.90 -0.41
N PRO A 104 23.29 -32.33 0.69
CA PRO A 104 23.45 -33.75 1.03
C PRO A 104 22.13 -34.40 1.45
N GLU A 105 22.02 -35.72 1.36
CA GLU A 105 20.78 -36.48 1.62
C GLU A 105 20.12 -36.14 2.98
N ILE A 106 20.94 -35.84 4.00
CA ILE A 106 20.50 -35.44 5.34
C ILE A 106 20.50 -33.90 5.44
N GLU A 107 19.37 -33.31 5.84
CA GLU A 107 19.13 -31.85 5.83
C GLU A 107 19.26 -31.19 4.44
N SER A 108 18.81 -31.91 3.41
CA SER A 108 18.64 -31.36 2.05
C SER A 108 17.47 -30.39 2.01
N LEU A 109 17.44 -29.55 0.97
CA LEU A 109 16.24 -28.76 0.65
C LEU A 109 14.99 -29.64 0.52
N LYS A 110 15.16 -30.87 0.01
CA LYS A 110 14.08 -31.84 -0.12
C LYS A 110 13.49 -32.23 1.24
N SER A 111 14.33 -32.60 2.20
CA SER A 111 13.86 -32.96 3.55
C SER A 111 13.21 -31.78 4.26
N ASP A 112 13.74 -30.57 4.08
CA ASP A 112 13.19 -29.36 4.68
C ASP A 112 11.76 -29.07 4.14
N ILE A 113 11.56 -29.22 2.83
CA ILE A 113 10.23 -29.07 2.19
C ILE A 113 9.27 -30.19 2.62
N GLU A 114 9.72 -31.45 2.67
CA GLU A 114 8.89 -32.58 3.11
C GLU A 114 8.44 -32.42 4.57
N ASN A 115 9.32 -31.94 5.44
CA ASN A 115 8.99 -31.62 6.82
C ASN A 115 7.92 -30.52 6.90
N HIS A 116 8.07 -29.45 6.12
CA HIS A 116 7.09 -28.36 6.04
C HIS A 116 5.69 -28.86 5.65
N TYR A 117 5.58 -29.67 4.60
CA TYR A 117 4.29 -30.26 4.21
C TYR A 117 3.72 -31.18 5.30
N SER A 118 4.56 -31.97 5.96
CA SER A 118 4.09 -32.88 7.03
C SER A 118 3.54 -32.15 8.25
N VAL A 119 4.01 -30.93 8.54
CA VAL A 119 3.53 -30.08 9.63
C VAL A 119 2.24 -29.38 9.23
N THR A 120 2.20 -28.80 8.03
CA THR A 120 1.02 -28.08 7.51
C THR A 120 -0.17 -29.02 7.27
N GLU A 121 0.05 -30.27 6.83
CA GLU A 121 -1.00 -31.29 6.72
C GLU A 121 -1.68 -31.63 8.07
N ARG A 122 -0.98 -31.44 9.19
CA ARG A 122 -1.53 -31.63 10.54
C ARG A 122 -2.35 -30.42 11.02
N GLY A 123 -2.53 -29.40 10.18
CA GLY A 123 -3.21 -28.15 10.52
C GLY A 123 -2.41 -27.25 11.45
N ILE A 124 -1.09 -27.46 11.56
CA ILE A 124 -0.19 -26.63 12.36
C ILE A 124 0.52 -25.66 11.41
N ASP A 125 0.52 -24.38 11.76
CA ASP A 125 1.29 -23.37 11.03
C ASP A 125 2.79 -23.56 11.29
N ASP A 126 3.56 -23.83 10.25
CA ASP A 126 5.00 -24.09 10.36
C ASP A 126 5.78 -22.77 10.37
N SER A 127 5.88 -22.16 11.55
CA SER A 127 6.64 -20.92 11.74
C SER A 127 8.16 -21.10 11.59
N THR A 128 8.65 -22.31 11.34
CA THR A 128 10.09 -22.59 11.23
C THR A 128 10.58 -22.53 9.79
N PHE A 129 9.70 -22.73 8.81
CA PHE A 129 10.04 -22.60 7.41
C PHE A 129 9.93 -21.12 6.97
N PRO A 130 10.95 -20.56 6.28
CA PRO A 130 11.04 -19.12 5.99
C PRO A 130 10.11 -18.66 4.86
N LEU A 131 9.31 -19.56 4.30
CA LEU A 131 8.35 -19.26 3.22
C LEU A 131 6.93 -19.63 3.65
N PRO A 132 5.90 -18.89 3.19
CA PRO A 132 6.01 -17.71 2.32
C PRO A 132 6.64 -16.51 3.04
N PHE A 133 7.32 -15.64 2.29
CA PHE A 133 7.90 -14.43 2.86
C PHE A 133 6.81 -13.49 3.41
N PRO A 134 7.10 -12.72 4.47
CA PRO A 134 6.15 -11.75 5.04
C PRO A 134 5.99 -10.46 4.20
N PHE A 135 6.63 -10.39 3.03
CA PHE A 135 6.56 -9.30 2.06
C PHE A 135 6.28 -9.87 0.67
N PRO A 136 5.68 -9.08 -0.26
CA PRO A 136 5.46 -9.53 -1.64
C PRO A 136 6.80 -9.87 -2.31
N CYS A 137 6.95 -11.10 -2.77
CA CYS A 137 8.25 -11.58 -3.27
C CYS A 137 8.09 -12.50 -4.48
N LYS A 138 8.88 -12.25 -5.54
CA LYS A 138 9.11 -13.21 -6.62
C LYS A 138 10.42 -13.95 -6.36
N LEU A 139 10.35 -15.28 -6.29
CA LEU A 139 11.51 -16.12 -6.02
C LEU A 139 12.03 -16.77 -7.30
N HIS A 140 13.23 -16.40 -7.75
CA HIS A 140 13.87 -16.98 -8.92
C HIS A 140 15.06 -17.85 -8.51
N VAL A 141 15.18 -19.03 -9.13
CA VAL A 141 16.32 -19.93 -8.92
C VAL A 141 17.07 -20.06 -10.23
N ILE A 142 18.33 -19.65 -10.26
CA ILE A 142 19.21 -19.69 -11.42
C ILE A 142 20.20 -20.84 -11.22
N CYS A 143 20.02 -21.92 -11.98
CA CYS A 143 20.85 -23.12 -11.89
C CYS A 143 21.96 -23.10 -12.95
N ILE A 144 23.21 -22.96 -12.53
CA ILE A 144 24.40 -23.00 -13.38
C ILE A 144 24.86 -24.45 -13.50
N ALA A 145 24.06 -25.23 -14.22
CA ALA A 145 24.32 -26.63 -14.52
C ALA A 145 23.85 -26.98 -15.93
N ASN A 146 24.25 -28.15 -16.41
CA ASN A 146 23.87 -28.61 -17.74
C ASN A 146 22.43 -29.12 -17.66
N SER A 147 21.59 -28.68 -18.59
CA SER A 147 20.20 -29.15 -18.70
C SER A 147 20.08 -30.68 -18.75
N THR A 148 21.09 -31.40 -19.25
CA THR A 148 21.08 -32.87 -19.31
C THR A 148 21.60 -33.57 -18.05
N ASP A 149 22.01 -32.83 -17.02
CA ASP A 149 22.53 -33.41 -15.77
C ASP A 149 21.41 -34.12 -14.98
N PRO A 150 21.53 -35.43 -14.69
CA PRO A 150 20.54 -36.17 -13.91
C PRO A 150 20.28 -35.58 -12.52
N TYR A 151 21.31 -35.02 -11.88
CA TYR A 151 21.16 -34.41 -10.54
C TYR A 151 20.31 -33.14 -10.63
N LEU A 152 20.53 -32.30 -11.64
CA LEU A 152 19.70 -31.13 -11.90
C LEU A 152 18.26 -31.54 -12.19
N GLN A 153 18.04 -32.54 -13.06
CA GLN A 153 16.69 -33.01 -13.39
C GLN A 153 15.91 -33.50 -12.16
N ALA A 154 16.58 -34.11 -11.19
CA ALA A 154 15.97 -34.46 -9.90
C ALA A 154 15.71 -33.25 -9.00
N ALA A 155 16.51 -32.19 -9.10
CA ALA A 155 16.41 -30.96 -8.33
C ALA A 155 15.33 -29.98 -8.83
N LEU A 156 15.09 -29.91 -10.15
CA LEU A 156 14.15 -28.96 -10.76
C LEU A 156 12.74 -28.98 -10.14
N PRO A 157 12.10 -30.14 -9.90
CA PRO A 157 10.80 -30.20 -9.25
C PRO A 157 10.82 -29.68 -7.81
N ILE A 158 11.96 -29.78 -7.12
CA ILE A 158 12.12 -29.33 -5.73
C ILE A 158 12.22 -27.80 -5.71
N TYR A 159 12.99 -27.20 -6.63
CA TYR A 159 13.03 -25.74 -6.78
C TYR A 159 11.67 -25.18 -7.21
N GLN A 160 10.94 -25.87 -8.09
CA GLN A 160 9.58 -25.45 -8.45
C GLN A 160 8.66 -25.45 -7.22
N LYS A 161 8.68 -26.52 -6.41
CA LYS A 161 7.92 -26.56 -5.14
C LYS A 161 8.30 -25.43 -4.19
N LEU A 162 9.57 -25.05 -4.13
CA LEU A 162 10.03 -23.93 -3.30
C LEU A 162 9.39 -22.60 -3.74
N ILE A 163 9.32 -22.37 -5.06
CA ILE A 163 8.66 -21.19 -5.63
C ILE A 163 7.14 -21.23 -5.36
N ASP A 164 6.52 -22.41 -5.51
CA ASP A 164 5.09 -22.59 -5.27
C ASP A 164 4.72 -22.29 -3.80
N ILE A 165 5.54 -22.71 -2.83
CA ILE A 165 5.38 -22.38 -1.39
C ILE A 165 5.52 -20.87 -1.16
N SER A 166 6.39 -20.18 -1.90
CA SER A 166 6.56 -18.73 -1.78
C SER A 166 5.32 -17.93 -2.20
N GLY A 167 4.46 -18.48 -3.07
CA GLY A 167 3.15 -17.92 -3.44
C GLY A 167 3.14 -16.63 -4.28
N GLY A 168 4.23 -15.88 -4.33
CA GLY A 168 4.34 -14.62 -5.11
C GLY A 168 4.80 -14.79 -6.56
N GLY A 169 4.96 -16.04 -7.01
CA GLY A 169 5.47 -16.38 -8.34
C GLY A 169 7.00 -16.43 -8.40
N GLY A 170 7.54 -16.56 -9.60
CA GLY A 170 8.96 -16.80 -9.81
C GLY A 170 9.22 -17.78 -10.95
N GLN A 171 10.49 -18.10 -11.18
CA GLN A 171 10.87 -19.05 -12.22
C GLN A 171 12.22 -19.71 -11.92
N VAL A 172 12.35 -20.99 -12.30
CA VAL A 172 13.64 -21.68 -12.38
C VAL A 172 14.27 -21.44 -13.76
N PHE A 173 15.50 -20.96 -13.78
CA PHE A 173 16.28 -20.71 -14.99
C PHE A 173 17.40 -21.74 -15.13
N VAL A 174 17.52 -22.31 -16.33
CA VAL A 174 18.56 -23.27 -16.71
C VAL A 174 19.17 -22.84 -18.05
N PRO A 175 20.49 -22.95 -18.25
CA PRO A 175 21.14 -22.65 -19.52
C PRO A 175 20.61 -23.52 -20.66
N GLU A 176 20.33 -22.90 -21.80
CA GLU A 176 19.95 -23.62 -23.01
C GLU A 176 21.22 -24.20 -23.67
N GLY A 177 21.27 -25.53 -23.78
CA GLY A 177 22.40 -26.25 -24.38
C GLY A 177 23.61 -26.43 -23.44
N ALA A 178 24.81 -26.50 -24.03
CA ALA A 178 26.04 -26.71 -23.27
C ALA A 178 26.40 -25.47 -22.42
N ILE A 179 26.95 -25.70 -21.23
CA ILE A 179 27.37 -24.64 -20.33
C ILE A 179 28.55 -23.88 -20.94
N SER A 180 28.40 -22.57 -21.08
CA SER A 180 29.43 -21.64 -21.57
C SER A 180 29.10 -20.23 -21.08
N PHE A 181 30.07 -19.31 -21.13
CA PHE A 181 29.80 -17.90 -20.85
C PHE A 181 28.64 -17.36 -21.70
N LYS A 182 28.55 -17.75 -22.97
CA LYS A 182 27.49 -17.32 -23.88
C LYS A 182 26.10 -17.83 -23.47
N SER A 183 25.96 -19.11 -23.11
CA SER A 183 24.67 -19.65 -22.69
C SER A 183 24.22 -19.06 -21.35
N ILE A 184 25.15 -18.80 -20.43
CA ILE A 184 24.86 -18.11 -19.16
C ILE A 184 24.46 -16.66 -19.39
N GLN A 185 25.20 -15.92 -20.23
CA GLN A 185 24.85 -14.55 -20.59
C GLN A 185 23.44 -14.48 -21.19
N THR A 186 23.11 -15.39 -22.12
CA THR A 186 21.78 -15.45 -22.75
C THR A 186 20.67 -15.68 -21.71
N MET A 187 20.91 -16.57 -20.74
CA MET A 187 19.97 -16.85 -19.65
C MET A 187 19.74 -15.61 -18.76
N PHE A 188 20.79 -14.90 -18.36
CA PHE A 188 20.67 -13.69 -17.54
C PHE A 188 20.05 -12.52 -18.32
N VAL A 189 20.34 -12.36 -19.61
CA VAL A 189 19.66 -11.38 -20.47
C VAL A 189 18.16 -11.65 -20.54
N LYS A 190 17.76 -12.92 -20.72
CA LYS A 190 16.35 -13.34 -20.70
C LYS A 190 15.67 -12.99 -19.37
N LEU A 191 16.35 -13.23 -18.24
CA LEU A 191 15.87 -12.85 -16.91
C LEU A 191 15.69 -11.32 -16.80
N SER A 192 16.69 -10.55 -17.24
CA SER A 192 16.66 -9.08 -17.25
C SER A 192 15.48 -8.53 -18.07
N GLU A 193 15.26 -9.06 -19.27
CA GLU A 193 14.16 -8.61 -20.15
C GLU A 193 12.76 -8.96 -19.62
N LEU A 194 12.65 -10.03 -18.82
CA LEU A 194 11.37 -10.45 -18.25
C LEU A 194 11.01 -9.66 -16.98
N TYR A 195 11.98 -9.37 -16.12
CA TYR A 195 11.72 -8.91 -14.76
C TYR A 195 12.29 -7.52 -14.41
N TYR A 196 13.21 -7.00 -15.22
CA TYR A 196 13.86 -5.69 -15.03
C TYR A 196 13.67 -4.78 -16.24
N LYS A 197 12.67 -5.06 -17.08
CA LYS A 197 12.33 -4.19 -18.21
C LYS A 197 11.70 -2.90 -17.66
N PRO A 198 12.21 -1.72 -18.02
CA PRO A 198 11.63 -0.45 -17.60
C PRO A 198 10.26 -0.26 -18.24
N PHE A 199 9.36 0.38 -17.50
CA PHE A 199 8.09 0.82 -18.05
C PHE A 199 8.28 2.15 -18.78
N HIS A 200 7.90 2.21 -20.05
CA HIS A 200 7.87 3.43 -20.85
C HIS A 200 6.44 3.76 -21.25
N GLY A 201 6.06 5.02 -21.05
CA GLY A 201 4.74 5.53 -21.40
C GLY A 201 4.80 6.99 -21.86
N VAL A 202 3.62 7.55 -22.09
CA VAL A 202 3.42 8.94 -22.49
C VAL A 202 2.46 9.59 -21.51
N LEU A 203 2.90 10.69 -20.92
CA LEU A 203 2.09 11.53 -20.05
C LEU A 203 1.42 12.61 -20.89
N HIS A 204 0.09 12.71 -20.80
CA HIS A 204 -0.74 13.63 -21.57
C HIS A 204 -1.50 14.59 -20.66
N CYS A 205 -1.58 15.86 -21.06
CA CYS A 205 -2.47 16.87 -20.48
C CYS A 205 -3.02 17.73 -21.62
N GLY A 206 -4.17 17.33 -22.17
CA GLY A 206 -4.66 17.89 -23.42
C GLY A 206 -3.65 17.66 -24.55
N THR A 207 -3.11 18.74 -25.11
CA THR A 207 -2.08 18.67 -26.17
C THR A 207 -0.64 18.64 -25.64
N LEU A 208 -0.43 18.84 -24.33
CA LEU A 208 0.89 18.75 -23.72
C LEU A 208 1.26 17.29 -23.49
N THR A 209 2.40 16.87 -24.01
CA THR A 209 2.85 15.48 -23.94
C THR A 209 4.31 15.36 -23.52
N SER A 210 4.64 14.31 -22.78
CA SER A 210 6.03 13.93 -22.51
C SER A 210 6.16 12.41 -22.50
N ASN A 211 7.21 11.89 -23.12
CA ASN A 211 7.62 10.51 -22.90
C ASN A 211 8.15 10.40 -21.46
N VAL A 212 7.78 9.32 -20.77
CA VAL A 212 8.11 9.10 -19.37
C VAL A 212 8.45 7.64 -19.10
N ALA A 213 9.30 7.42 -18.11
CA ALA A 213 9.50 6.13 -17.48
C ALA A 213 8.95 6.14 -16.06
N LEU A 214 8.43 5.00 -15.62
CA LEU A 214 8.00 4.78 -14.24
C LEU A 214 8.99 3.90 -13.50
N SER A 215 9.33 4.29 -12.26
CA SER A 215 10.21 3.51 -11.38
C SER A 215 9.62 3.39 -9.97
N PRO A 216 9.38 2.17 -9.46
CA PRO A 216 9.47 0.89 -10.17
C PRO A 216 8.41 0.76 -11.29
N PRO A 217 8.55 -0.17 -12.24
CA PRO A 217 7.49 -0.50 -13.19
C PRO A 217 6.17 -0.88 -12.47
N PRO A 218 5.01 -0.44 -12.96
CA PRO A 218 3.71 -0.84 -12.40
C PRO A 218 3.46 -2.33 -12.65
N GLU A 219 3.11 -3.06 -11.59
CA GLU A 219 2.68 -4.45 -11.72
C GLU A 219 1.20 -4.53 -12.10
N PRO A 220 0.77 -5.56 -12.85
CA PRO A 220 -0.64 -5.83 -13.08
C PRO A 220 -1.40 -5.98 -11.76
N PHE A 221 -2.54 -5.28 -11.65
CA PHE A 221 -3.41 -5.42 -10.50
C PHE A 221 -4.24 -6.69 -10.62
N SER A 222 -4.25 -7.50 -9.57
CA SER A 222 -5.12 -8.68 -9.47
C SER A 222 -5.56 -8.87 -8.02
N LYS A 223 -6.86 -8.69 -7.76
CA LYS A 223 -7.43 -8.84 -6.41
C LYS A 223 -8.72 -9.65 -6.47
N ALA A 224 -8.77 -10.71 -5.68
CA ALA A 224 -10.00 -11.48 -5.47
C ALA A 224 -10.95 -10.69 -4.57
N ARG A 225 -12.17 -10.48 -5.05
CA ARG A 225 -13.33 -10.03 -4.26
C ARG A 225 -14.26 -11.24 -4.06
N ASP A 226 -15.28 -11.07 -3.21
CA ASP A 226 -16.18 -12.16 -2.78
C ASP A 226 -16.76 -13.00 -3.93
N PHE A 227 -16.96 -12.41 -5.12
CA PHE A 227 -17.55 -13.09 -6.28
C PHE A 227 -16.81 -12.87 -7.61
N GLU A 228 -15.73 -12.10 -7.63
CA GLU A 228 -15.05 -11.71 -8.86
C GLU A 228 -13.54 -11.51 -8.68
N LEU A 229 -12.78 -11.79 -9.73
CA LEU A 229 -11.36 -11.48 -9.78
C LEU A 229 -11.19 -10.20 -10.60
N VAL A 230 -10.90 -9.09 -9.91
CA VAL A 230 -10.66 -7.81 -10.58
C VAL A 230 -9.22 -7.81 -11.08
N LYS A 231 -9.06 -7.71 -12.41
CA LYS A 231 -7.77 -7.56 -13.07
C LYS A 231 -7.71 -6.22 -13.79
N ALA A 232 -6.60 -5.51 -13.63
CA ALA A 232 -6.35 -4.28 -14.37
C ALA A 232 -4.86 -4.17 -14.73
N GLU A 233 -4.58 -3.62 -15.90
CA GLU A 233 -3.23 -3.33 -16.36
C GLU A 233 -3.14 -1.84 -16.69
N MET A 234 -1.99 -1.25 -16.38
CA MET A 234 -1.78 0.18 -16.57
C MET A 234 -1.49 0.46 -18.03
N SER A 235 -2.21 1.41 -18.60
CA SER A 235 -2.02 1.92 -19.96
C SER A 235 -0.65 2.60 -20.10
N ASN A 236 -0.06 2.48 -21.30
CA ASN A 236 1.11 3.25 -21.67
C ASN A 236 0.80 4.75 -21.81
N ASN A 237 -0.48 5.14 -21.93
CA ASN A 237 -0.91 6.52 -21.94
C ASN A 237 -1.48 6.90 -20.58
N ILE A 238 -0.78 7.78 -19.86
CA ILE A 238 -1.21 8.36 -18.59
C ILE A 238 -1.87 9.70 -18.93
N VAL A 239 -3.19 9.81 -18.79
CA VAL A 239 -3.94 10.99 -19.24
C VAL A 239 -4.38 11.80 -18.03
N ILE A 240 -3.92 13.04 -17.91
CA ILE A 240 -4.37 13.97 -16.87
C ILE A 240 -5.80 14.42 -17.21
N CYS A 241 -6.72 14.22 -16.28
CA CYS A 241 -8.15 14.54 -16.40
C CYS A 241 -8.52 15.86 -15.72
N GLY A 242 -7.73 16.29 -14.73
CA GLY A 242 -8.02 17.51 -13.98
C GLY A 242 -7.06 17.71 -12.81
N PHE A 243 -7.26 18.81 -12.07
CA PHE A 243 -6.44 19.19 -10.93
C PHE A 243 -7.31 19.41 -9.71
N ILE A 244 -6.81 18.98 -8.55
CA ILE A 244 -7.50 19.14 -7.26
C ILE A 244 -6.48 19.62 -6.23
N SER A 245 -6.92 20.46 -5.28
CA SER A 245 -6.10 20.87 -4.14
C SER A 245 -5.61 19.66 -3.33
N ILE A 246 -4.37 19.72 -2.86
CA ILE A 246 -3.80 18.68 -1.98
C ILE A 246 -4.61 18.55 -0.68
N GLY A 247 -5.26 19.64 -0.22
CA GLY A 247 -6.11 19.63 0.96
C GLY A 247 -7.38 18.78 0.77
N ASP A 248 -7.96 18.82 -0.43
CA ASP A 248 -9.21 18.10 -0.75
C ASP A 248 -8.95 16.63 -1.05
N VAL A 249 -7.85 16.33 -1.76
CA VAL A 249 -7.42 14.94 -1.98
C VAL A 249 -7.00 14.27 -0.69
N SER A 250 -6.39 15.03 0.23
CA SER A 250 -5.90 14.53 1.52
C SER A 250 -4.84 13.44 1.33
N SER A 251 -4.99 12.29 1.99
CA SER A 251 -4.07 11.16 1.92
C SER A 251 -4.80 9.89 1.49
N PRO A 252 -5.13 9.75 0.19
CA PRO A 252 -5.87 8.60 -0.30
C PRO A 252 -5.03 7.31 -0.25
N PRO A 253 -5.66 6.15 -0.03
CA PRO A 253 -4.97 4.88 -0.12
C PRO A 253 -4.46 4.66 -1.56
N SER A 254 -3.17 4.41 -1.69
CA SER A 254 -2.52 4.11 -2.96
C SER A 254 -2.17 2.62 -3.01
N HIS A 255 -2.44 1.97 -4.13
CA HIS A 255 -1.99 0.60 -4.40
C HIS A 255 -0.47 0.56 -4.60
N SER A 256 0.07 1.48 -5.40
CA SER A 256 1.48 1.55 -5.73
C SER A 256 1.91 2.99 -5.97
N ARG A 257 3.22 3.25 -5.87
CA ARG A 257 3.83 4.57 -6.06
C ARG A 257 5.01 4.46 -6.99
N HIS A 258 5.10 5.39 -7.92
CA HIS A 258 6.08 5.37 -9.00
C HIS A 258 6.67 6.76 -9.17
N LEU A 259 7.99 6.83 -9.24
CA LEU A 259 8.69 8.02 -9.69
C LEU A 259 8.46 8.19 -11.19
N ILE A 260 8.18 9.42 -11.63
CA ILE A 260 8.08 9.75 -13.05
C ILE A 260 9.39 10.40 -13.49
N LEU A 261 10.02 9.77 -14.47
CA LEU A 261 11.26 10.22 -15.08
C LEU A 261 10.97 10.65 -16.52
N PRO A 262 11.27 11.90 -16.93
CA PRO A 262 11.13 12.28 -18.33
C PRO A 262 12.12 11.50 -19.19
N LEU A 263 11.61 10.91 -20.27
CA LEU A 263 12.43 10.31 -21.33
C LEU A 263 12.62 11.32 -22.45
N GLN A 264 13.85 11.42 -22.94
CA GLN A 264 14.14 12.21 -24.12
C GLN A 264 13.65 11.44 -25.36
N SER A 265 12.93 12.12 -26.24
CA SER A 265 12.63 11.61 -27.57
C SER A 265 13.90 11.67 -28.41
N SER A 266 14.67 10.57 -28.49
CA SER A 266 15.68 10.43 -29.53
C SER A 266 14.96 10.35 -30.88
N LYS A 267 15.43 11.10 -31.87
CA LYS A 267 14.86 11.11 -33.23
C LYS A 267 15.14 9.84 -34.04
N ASP A 268 15.70 8.79 -33.42
CA ASP A 268 16.10 7.56 -34.09
C ASP A 268 15.28 6.36 -33.58
N GLU A 269 13.98 6.35 -33.91
CA GLU A 269 13.23 5.10 -33.89
C GLU A 269 13.58 4.28 -35.15
N ILE A 270 14.09 3.07 -34.91
CA ILE A 270 14.15 1.84 -35.72
C ILE A 270 15.58 1.27 -35.66
N LYS A 271 16.00 0.72 -34.51
CA LYS A 271 16.69 -0.59 -34.42
C LYS A 271 16.42 -1.21 -33.03
N PRO A 272 16.20 -2.53 -32.93
CA PRO A 272 16.18 -3.21 -31.63
C PRO A 272 17.55 -3.07 -30.94
N PRO A 273 17.63 -3.15 -29.61
CA PRO A 273 18.89 -3.00 -28.88
C PRO A 273 19.77 -4.21 -29.19
N VAL A 274 20.70 -4.05 -30.13
CA VAL A 274 21.83 -4.98 -30.26
C VAL A 274 22.84 -4.54 -29.20
N ILE A 275 22.97 -5.33 -28.15
CA ILE A 275 24.04 -5.19 -27.16
C ILE A 275 25.38 -5.38 -27.90
N LYS A 276 26.05 -4.28 -28.23
CA LYS A 276 27.48 -4.28 -28.53
C LYS A 276 28.21 -3.85 -27.26
N LEU A 277 28.89 -4.80 -26.62
CA LEU A 277 29.96 -4.51 -25.67
C LEU A 277 31.12 -3.89 -26.45
N GLU A 278 31.16 -2.57 -26.56
CA GLU A 278 32.40 -1.85 -26.80
C GLU A 278 32.50 -0.73 -25.76
N SER A 279 33.66 -0.69 -25.12
CA SER A 279 34.05 0.19 -24.01
C SER A 279 33.74 1.66 -24.28
N SER A 280 32.69 2.18 -23.65
CA SER A 280 32.40 3.61 -23.61
C SER A 280 33.12 4.24 -22.42
N GLU A 281 34.38 4.63 -22.64
CA GLU A 281 35.04 5.64 -21.82
C GLU A 281 34.36 7.00 -22.06
N ASN A 282 33.93 7.64 -20.97
CA ASN A 282 33.86 9.10 -20.75
C ASN A 282 33.28 9.99 -21.88
N ASN A 283 32.01 9.83 -22.26
CA ASN A 283 31.30 10.80 -23.10
C ASN A 283 29.88 11.16 -22.56
N GLU A 284 29.61 11.02 -21.26
CA GLU A 284 28.30 11.43 -20.69
C GLU A 284 28.18 12.95 -20.41
N ASP A 285 29.29 13.69 -20.35
CA ASP A 285 29.29 15.10 -19.95
C ASP A 285 28.94 16.09 -21.08
N GLU A 286 29.03 15.70 -22.36
CA GLU A 286 28.72 16.58 -23.49
C GLU A 286 27.25 16.50 -23.94
N THR A 287 26.59 15.34 -23.87
CA THR A 287 25.19 15.19 -24.29
C THR A 287 24.20 15.74 -23.27
N ALA A 288 24.44 15.54 -21.97
CA ALA A 288 23.55 16.04 -20.90
C ALA A 288 23.42 17.58 -20.87
N ASN A 289 24.41 18.31 -21.41
CA ASN A 289 24.46 19.78 -21.38
C ASN A 289 23.62 20.46 -22.47
N GLU A 290 23.30 19.79 -23.58
CA GLU A 290 22.32 20.30 -24.57
C GLU A 290 20.89 19.96 -24.17
N ASP A 291 20.70 18.80 -23.54
CA ASP A 291 19.39 18.24 -23.22
C ASP A 291 18.63 18.98 -22.11
N GLY A 292 19.35 19.56 -21.14
CA GLY A 292 18.76 20.38 -20.08
C GLY A 292 18.14 21.69 -20.58
N LYS A 293 18.33 22.04 -21.86
CA LYS A 293 17.81 23.27 -22.47
C LYS A 293 16.45 23.09 -23.14
N GLN A 294 16.03 21.86 -23.44
CA GLN A 294 14.72 21.62 -24.05
C GLN A 294 13.60 21.71 -22.99
N PRO A 295 12.51 22.45 -23.26
CA PRO A 295 11.38 22.50 -22.34
C PRO A 295 10.78 21.11 -22.10
N SER A 296 10.68 20.71 -20.83
CA SER A 296 10.06 19.44 -20.43
C SER A 296 8.73 19.68 -19.74
N PHE A 297 7.67 19.04 -20.24
CA PHE A 297 6.36 19.10 -19.61
C PHE A 297 6.38 18.51 -18.19
N CYS A 298 7.17 17.46 -17.92
CA CYS A 298 7.32 16.91 -16.58
C CYS A 298 7.88 17.93 -15.58
N VAL A 299 8.86 18.74 -16.00
CA VAL A 299 9.46 19.79 -15.16
C VAL A 299 8.45 20.91 -14.90
N LEU A 300 7.73 21.35 -15.93
CA LEU A 300 6.65 22.33 -15.80
C LEU A 300 5.57 21.84 -14.83
N LEU A 301 5.04 20.64 -15.07
CA LEU A 301 3.98 20.05 -14.25
C LEU A 301 4.41 19.89 -12.79
N HIS A 302 5.61 19.35 -12.54
CA HIS A 302 6.16 19.20 -11.20
C HIS A 302 6.24 20.53 -10.45
N GLY A 303 6.81 21.55 -11.10
CA GLY A 303 6.94 22.89 -10.53
C GLY A 303 5.60 23.51 -10.20
N SER A 304 4.64 23.46 -11.14
CA SER A 304 3.29 23.99 -10.97
C SER A 304 2.53 23.29 -9.85
N LEU A 305 2.51 21.95 -9.80
CA LEU A 305 1.84 21.20 -8.74
C LEU A 305 2.38 21.55 -7.35
N ARG A 306 3.70 21.73 -7.24
CA ARG A 306 4.34 22.09 -5.98
C ARG A 306 3.97 23.51 -5.52
N VAL A 307 4.04 24.48 -6.43
CA VAL A 307 3.80 25.90 -6.11
C VAL A 307 2.33 26.13 -5.74
N GLU A 308 1.43 25.52 -6.51
CA GLU A 308 -0.02 25.68 -6.31
C GLU A 308 -0.58 24.80 -5.18
N GLY A 309 0.21 23.86 -4.65
CA GLY A 309 -0.28 22.90 -3.65
C GLY A 309 -1.40 22.02 -4.19
N MET A 310 -1.26 21.56 -5.43
CA MET A 310 -2.25 20.76 -6.14
C MET A 310 -1.71 19.39 -6.51
N VAL A 311 -2.62 18.49 -6.86
CA VAL A 311 -2.33 17.20 -7.51
C VAL A 311 -3.09 17.13 -8.83
N ALA A 312 -2.56 16.37 -9.80
CA ALA A 312 -3.25 16.10 -11.05
C ALA A 312 -3.88 14.72 -11.02
N ILE A 313 -5.20 14.62 -11.19
CA ILE A 313 -5.89 13.33 -11.33
C ILE A 313 -5.63 12.81 -12.73
N CYS A 314 -5.28 11.52 -12.82
CA CYS A 314 -4.95 10.88 -14.09
C CYS A 314 -5.72 9.57 -14.27
N HIS A 315 -6.09 9.32 -15.52
CA HIS A 315 -6.61 8.05 -15.99
C HIS A 315 -5.44 7.16 -16.41
N LEU A 316 -5.45 5.93 -15.88
CA LEU A 316 -4.40 4.93 -16.05
C LEU A 316 -4.84 3.78 -16.98
N GLY A 317 -6.05 3.82 -17.54
CA GLY A 317 -6.63 2.77 -18.38
C GLY A 317 -7.83 2.05 -17.74
N GLY A 318 -8.82 1.67 -18.55
CA GLY A 318 -10.05 1.03 -18.05
C GLY A 318 -10.75 1.88 -16.99
N ASP A 319 -11.14 1.29 -15.86
CA ASP A 319 -11.66 2.00 -14.68
C ASP A 319 -10.56 2.26 -13.63
N TRP A 320 -9.34 2.56 -14.07
CA TRP A 320 -8.20 2.78 -13.17
C TRP A 320 -7.74 4.23 -13.19
N TYR A 321 -7.61 4.82 -12.01
CA TYR A 321 -7.21 6.21 -11.80
C TYR A 321 -6.04 6.31 -10.82
N GLY A 322 -5.33 7.43 -10.88
CA GLY A 322 -4.26 7.77 -9.95
C GLY A 322 -4.11 9.27 -9.80
N MET A 323 -3.10 9.68 -9.04
CA MET A 323 -2.74 11.08 -8.88
C MET A 323 -1.25 11.32 -9.10
N LEU A 324 -0.95 12.43 -9.76
CA LEU A 324 0.36 13.00 -9.93
C LEU A 324 0.58 14.11 -8.92
N TYR A 325 1.71 14.08 -8.25
CA TYR A 325 2.01 15.07 -7.22
C TYR A 325 3.51 15.27 -7.10
N SER A 326 3.88 16.45 -6.61
CA SER A 326 5.24 16.74 -6.21
C SER A 326 5.53 16.08 -4.86
N TRP A 327 6.55 15.25 -4.80
CA TRP A 327 7.04 14.68 -3.56
C TRP A 327 8.47 15.11 -3.28
N ALA A 328 8.82 15.31 -2.02
CA ALA A 328 10.14 15.76 -1.60
C ALA A 328 10.63 14.87 -0.46
N ASP A 329 11.69 14.11 -0.74
CA ASP A 329 12.41 13.31 0.25
C ASP A 329 13.16 14.20 1.25
N SER A 330 13.63 15.35 0.75
CA SER A 330 14.35 16.35 1.52
C SER A 330 13.99 17.75 1.06
N LYS A 331 14.42 18.77 1.81
CA LYS A 331 14.22 20.19 1.44
C LYS A 331 14.83 20.54 0.07
N LYS A 332 15.81 19.77 -0.42
CA LYS A 332 16.58 20.07 -1.64
C LYS A 332 16.15 19.27 -2.88
N LYS A 333 15.64 18.04 -2.72
CA LYS A 333 15.30 17.17 -3.85
C LYS A 333 13.81 16.87 -3.83
N SER A 334 13.12 17.27 -4.90
CA SER A 334 11.72 16.96 -5.12
C SER A 334 11.54 16.45 -6.55
N ASN A 335 10.67 15.46 -6.70
CA ASN A 335 10.39 14.81 -7.98
C ASN A 335 8.88 14.67 -8.19
N LEU A 336 8.49 14.47 -9.44
CA LEU A 336 7.13 14.09 -9.81
C LEU A 336 6.90 12.62 -9.49
N MET A 337 5.82 12.30 -8.78
CA MET A 337 5.42 10.93 -8.49
C MET A 337 3.99 10.68 -8.92
N LEU A 338 3.72 9.43 -9.30
CA LEU A 338 2.41 8.86 -9.54
C LEU A 338 2.05 7.93 -8.38
N SER A 339 0.89 8.14 -7.77
CA SER A 339 0.22 7.13 -6.93
C SER A 339 -0.94 6.54 -7.72
N ALA A 340 -0.92 5.23 -7.97
CA ALA A 340 -2.07 4.53 -8.53
C ALA A 340 -3.03 4.16 -7.39
N PHE A 341 -4.34 4.40 -7.59
CA PHE A 341 -5.35 3.97 -6.64
C PHE A 341 -5.70 2.49 -6.85
N GLU A 342 -6.60 1.93 -6.03
CA GLU A 342 -7.23 0.66 -6.40
C GLU A 342 -8.08 0.88 -7.68
N PRO A 343 -8.18 -0.09 -8.60
CA PRO A 343 -9.09 0.02 -9.74
C PRO A 343 -10.56 0.12 -9.30
N GLY A 344 -11.28 1.03 -9.94
CA GLY A 344 -12.69 1.31 -9.72
C GLY A 344 -13.00 2.81 -9.80
N PRO A 345 -14.24 3.18 -10.16
CA PRO A 345 -14.64 4.58 -10.32
C PRO A 345 -14.85 5.32 -8.99
N ASP A 346 -15.17 4.61 -7.89
CA ASP A 346 -15.60 5.18 -6.59
C ASP A 346 -14.68 4.78 -5.43
N VAL A 347 -13.38 4.69 -5.69
CA VAL A 347 -12.40 4.12 -4.73
C VAL A 347 -12.08 5.08 -3.59
N ILE A 348 -12.25 6.40 -3.81
CA ILE A 348 -12.01 7.43 -2.80
C ILE A 348 -13.35 8.08 -2.43
N PRO A 349 -14.00 7.66 -1.32
CA PRO A 349 -15.38 8.05 -1.03
C PRO A 349 -15.60 9.56 -0.88
N TRP A 350 -14.60 10.27 -0.36
CA TRP A 350 -14.70 11.72 -0.15
C TRP A 350 -14.49 12.54 -1.43
N LEU A 351 -13.99 11.93 -2.51
CA LEU A 351 -13.92 12.55 -3.83
C LEU A 351 -15.10 12.14 -4.72
N GLY A 352 -15.78 11.05 -4.40
CA GLY A 352 -16.87 10.50 -5.20
C GLY A 352 -16.36 9.83 -6.46
N SER A 353 -17.26 9.70 -7.45
CA SER A 353 -16.93 9.03 -8.70
C SER A 353 -16.02 9.87 -9.57
N PHE A 354 -14.88 9.30 -9.98
CA PHE A 354 -14.00 9.94 -10.96
C PHE A 354 -14.71 10.23 -12.28
N THR A 355 -15.68 9.38 -12.66
CA THR A 355 -16.48 9.55 -13.88
C THR A 355 -17.44 10.73 -13.84
N ASN A 356 -17.81 11.18 -12.64
CA ASN A 356 -18.69 12.32 -12.42
C ASN A 356 -17.92 13.62 -12.14
N MET A 357 -16.59 13.58 -12.13
CA MET A 357 -15.77 14.78 -12.01
C MET A 357 -15.79 15.54 -13.32
N GLY A 358 -16.09 16.83 -13.25
CA GLY A 358 -16.15 17.71 -14.40
C GLY A 358 -15.49 19.07 -14.13
N PRO A 359 -15.22 19.85 -15.19
CA PRO A 359 -14.74 21.21 -15.06
C PRO A 359 -15.71 22.09 -14.27
N VAL A 360 -15.18 22.87 -13.33
CA VAL A 360 -15.96 23.80 -12.50
C VAL A 360 -16.73 24.81 -13.34
N GLU A 361 -16.19 25.20 -14.50
CA GLU A 361 -16.77 26.18 -15.43
C GLU A 361 -18.11 25.74 -16.04
N LEU A 362 -18.40 24.44 -16.06
CA LEU A 362 -19.63 23.90 -16.64
C LEU A 362 -20.81 23.87 -15.65
N VAL A 363 -20.55 24.16 -14.37
CA VAL A 363 -21.53 24.01 -13.29
C VAL A 363 -21.79 25.38 -12.64
N PRO A 364 -23.06 25.77 -12.39
CA PRO A 364 -23.36 26.97 -11.63
C PRO A 364 -22.68 26.94 -10.25
N GLU A 365 -22.16 28.07 -9.75
CA GLU A 365 -21.44 28.12 -8.47
C GLU A 365 -22.23 27.53 -7.29
N SER A 366 -23.56 27.62 -7.33
CA SER A 366 -24.47 27.06 -6.32
C SER A 366 -24.51 25.53 -6.28
N GLU A 367 -24.08 24.86 -7.35
CA GLU A 367 -24.14 23.40 -7.51
C GLU A 367 -22.76 22.74 -7.40
N ILE A 368 -21.69 23.52 -7.20
CA ILE A 368 -20.33 22.98 -7.00
C ILE A 368 -20.32 22.21 -5.66
N PRO A 369 -20.15 20.87 -5.69
CA PRO A 369 -20.08 20.09 -4.46
C PRO A 369 -18.85 20.51 -3.67
N THR A 370 -19.03 20.77 -2.38
CA THR A 370 -17.88 21.02 -1.48
C THR A 370 -17.24 19.69 -1.11
N LEU A 371 -15.94 19.58 -1.36
CA LEU A 371 -15.13 18.47 -0.86
C LEU A 371 -14.84 18.69 0.63
N PRO A 372 -14.78 17.63 1.45
CA PRO A 372 -15.04 16.23 1.12
C PRO A 372 -16.54 15.90 0.98
N ILE A 373 -16.87 15.01 0.05
CA ILE A 373 -18.22 14.44 -0.07
C ILE A 373 -18.56 13.67 1.20
N LYS A 374 -19.65 14.09 1.84
CA LYS A 374 -20.13 13.45 3.07
C LYS A 374 -20.92 12.19 2.70
N PRO A 375 -20.75 11.09 3.45
CA PRO A 375 -21.59 9.91 3.25
C PRO A 375 -23.07 10.27 3.51
N SER A 376 -23.97 9.61 2.79
CA SER A 376 -25.43 9.75 2.97
C SER A 376 -25.85 9.50 4.42
N GLU A 377 -25.21 8.52 5.08
CA GLU A 377 -25.43 8.18 6.47
C GLU A 377 -24.25 8.58 7.36
N LYS A 378 -24.56 9.27 8.47
CA LYS A 378 -23.56 9.61 9.48
C LYS A 378 -23.10 8.36 10.20
N ARG A 379 -21.79 8.27 10.43
CA ARG A 379 -21.21 7.21 11.26
C ARG A 379 -21.57 7.41 12.73
N SER A 380 -21.47 6.34 13.53
CA SER A 380 -21.85 6.34 14.95
C SER A 380 -21.14 7.41 15.79
N TYR A 381 -19.88 7.70 15.49
CA TYR A 381 -19.10 8.75 16.17
C TYR A 381 -19.45 10.18 15.73
N ALA A 382 -20.12 10.32 14.58
CA ALA A 382 -20.59 11.61 14.04
C ALA A 382 -22.10 11.81 14.29
N GLN A 383 -22.72 10.91 15.05
CA GLN A 383 -24.12 10.94 15.43
C GLN A 383 -24.26 10.73 16.93
N ASN A 384 -25.36 11.22 17.51
CA ASN A 384 -25.66 10.99 18.91
C ASN A 384 -26.18 9.56 19.12
N CYS A 385 -25.27 8.60 19.21
CA CYS A 385 -25.58 7.22 19.58
C CYS A 385 -25.69 7.07 21.11
N VAL A 386 -26.53 6.14 21.56
CA VAL A 386 -26.71 5.79 22.98
C VAL A 386 -26.17 4.38 23.21
N VAL A 387 -25.24 4.23 24.15
CA VAL A 387 -24.56 2.95 24.44
C VAL A 387 -24.49 2.75 25.95
N TRP A 388 -25.26 1.80 26.48
CA TRP A 388 -25.35 1.52 27.92
C TRP A 388 -24.87 0.10 28.30
N ILE A 389 -23.95 -0.47 27.51
CA ILE A 389 -23.31 -1.75 27.84
C ILE A 389 -22.44 -1.62 29.10
N ARG A 390 -21.81 -0.45 29.29
CA ARG A 390 -21.00 -0.13 30.48
C ARG A 390 -21.74 0.87 31.37
N GLN A 391 -21.65 0.67 32.68
CA GLN A 391 -22.29 1.54 33.69
C GLN A 391 -21.91 3.02 33.54
N SER A 392 -20.66 3.32 33.18
CA SER A 392 -20.16 4.69 33.02
C SER A 392 -20.90 5.47 31.93
N GLY A 393 -21.29 4.82 30.82
CA GLY A 393 -22.04 5.46 29.74
C GLY A 393 -23.44 5.89 30.20
N LEU A 394 -24.14 4.98 30.88
CA LEU A 394 -25.45 5.27 31.46
C LEU A 394 -25.38 6.39 32.51
N GLN A 395 -24.40 6.32 33.42
CA GLN A 395 -24.20 7.35 34.43
C GLN A 395 -23.89 8.72 33.81
N ALA A 396 -23.08 8.77 32.75
CA ALA A 396 -22.75 10.02 32.07
C ALA A 396 -23.99 10.70 31.46
N ASP A 397 -24.88 9.91 30.83
CA ASP A 397 -26.13 10.42 30.27
C ASP A 397 -27.08 10.95 31.37
N ILE A 398 -27.26 10.20 32.46
CA ILE A 398 -28.06 10.65 33.61
C ILE A 398 -27.47 11.95 34.18
N GLN A 399 -26.16 11.99 34.42
CA GLN A 399 -25.50 13.20 34.95
C GLN A 399 -25.62 14.40 34.01
N LYS A 400 -25.64 14.19 32.69
CA LYS A 400 -25.90 15.26 31.72
C LYS A 400 -27.32 15.83 31.89
N ILE A 401 -28.32 14.98 32.07
CA ILE A 401 -29.71 15.40 32.34
C ILE A 401 -29.78 16.19 33.65
N LEU A 402 -29.17 15.68 34.73
CA LEU A 402 -29.18 16.34 36.05
C LEU A 402 -28.49 17.71 36.04
N ARG A 403 -27.39 17.85 35.29
CA ARG A 403 -26.72 19.15 35.10
C ARG A 403 -27.62 20.19 34.43
N HIS A 404 -28.49 19.77 33.51
CA HIS A 404 -29.46 20.67 32.87
C HIS A 404 -30.68 20.93 33.76
N ALA A 405 -31.14 19.92 34.51
CA ALA A 405 -32.22 20.03 35.48
C ALA A 405 -31.98 21.13 36.53
N ARG A 406 -30.75 21.21 37.07
CA ARG A 406 -30.37 22.24 38.08
C ARG A 406 -30.28 23.66 37.53
N LYS A 407 -30.35 23.83 36.21
CA LYS A 407 -30.26 25.12 35.51
C LYS A 407 -31.58 25.50 34.83
N LEU A 408 -32.70 24.96 35.31
CA LEU A 408 -34.02 25.35 34.82
C LEU A 408 -34.42 26.71 35.42
N PRO A 409 -35.09 27.59 34.66
CA PRO A 409 -35.58 27.40 33.28
C PRO A 409 -34.56 27.69 32.16
N GLU A 410 -33.36 28.20 32.46
CA GLU A 410 -32.36 28.64 31.45
C GLU A 410 -31.97 27.54 30.44
N LYS A 411 -31.92 26.27 30.87
CA LYS A 411 -31.55 25.11 30.03
C LYS A 411 -32.71 24.18 29.70
N THR A 412 -33.94 24.68 29.66
CA THR A 412 -35.15 23.90 29.37
C THR A 412 -35.03 23.08 28.08
N GLN A 413 -34.64 23.69 26.95
CA GLN A 413 -34.53 22.97 25.68
C GLN A 413 -33.51 21.80 25.74
N ASN A 414 -32.34 22.02 26.35
CA ASN A 414 -31.31 20.99 26.51
C ASN A 414 -31.77 19.87 27.45
N PHE A 415 -32.41 20.22 28.57
CA PHE A 415 -32.96 19.26 29.52
C PHE A 415 -33.97 18.31 28.83
N TYR A 416 -34.97 18.86 28.14
CA TYR A 416 -35.99 18.07 27.45
C TYR A 416 -35.42 17.26 26.28
N LYS A 417 -34.42 17.77 25.55
CA LYS A 417 -33.75 17.03 24.48
C LYS A 417 -33.03 15.79 25.03
N GLU A 418 -32.29 15.93 26.11
CA GLU A 418 -31.54 14.83 26.73
C GLU A 418 -32.47 13.83 27.44
N LEU A 419 -33.52 14.32 28.09
CA LEU A 419 -34.55 13.47 28.69
C LEU A 419 -35.27 12.60 27.65
N ASN A 420 -35.69 13.19 26.53
CA ASN A 420 -36.33 12.45 25.44
C ASN A 420 -35.36 11.49 24.75
N ARG A 421 -34.06 11.82 24.67
CA ARG A 421 -33.02 10.91 24.18
C ARG A 421 -32.91 9.67 25.06
N LEU A 422 -32.83 9.84 26.38
CA LEU A 422 -32.83 8.74 27.35
C LEU A 422 -34.13 7.94 27.26
N ARG A 423 -35.29 8.60 27.24
CA ARG A 423 -36.60 7.94 27.14
C ARG A 423 -36.69 7.06 25.90
N ARG A 424 -36.34 7.59 24.72
CA ARG A 424 -36.37 6.84 23.46
C ARG A 424 -35.46 5.62 23.53
N ALA A 425 -34.22 5.78 23.99
CA ALA A 425 -33.28 4.68 24.09
C ALA A 425 -33.75 3.60 25.09
N ALA A 426 -34.26 4.00 26.26
CA ALA A 426 -34.80 3.06 27.24
C ALA A 426 -36.01 2.28 26.70
N LEU A 427 -36.92 2.92 25.98
CA LEU A 427 -38.03 2.25 25.31
C LEU A 427 -37.54 1.29 24.21
N SER A 428 -36.59 1.72 23.38
CA SER A 428 -36.01 0.87 22.32
C SER A 428 -35.27 -0.35 22.86
N PHE A 429 -34.60 -0.23 24.00
CA PHE A 429 -33.91 -1.34 24.67
C PHE A 429 -34.82 -2.19 25.56
N GLY A 430 -36.07 -1.78 25.78
CA GLY A 430 -36.97 -2.41 26.76
C GLY A 430 -36.56 -2.20 28.22
N PHE A 431 -35.68 -1.24 28.50
CA PHE A 431 -35.10 -0.96 29.81
C PHE A 431 -36.00 -0.01 30.64
N HIS A 432 -37.23 -0.47 30.93
CA HIS A 432 -38.28 0.34 31.55
C HIS A 432 -37.94 0.78 32.99
N GLU A 433 -37.20 -0.04 33.74
CA GLU A 433 -36.78 0.26 35.11
C GLU A 433 -35.95 1.55 35.21
N LEU A 434 -35.23 1.91 34.15
CA LEU A 434 -34.51 3.18 34.09
C LEU A 434 -35.42 4.40 33.99
N LEU A 435 -36.58 4.27 33.35
CA LEU A 435 -37.54 5.38 33.29
C LEU A 435 -38.07 5.68 34.69
N GLU A 436 -38.40 4.64 35.46
CA GLU A 436 -38.84 4.76 36.85
C GLU A 436 -37.71 5.28 37.75
N GLY A 437 -36.50 4.75 37.58
CA GLY A 437 -35.31 5.22 38.29
C GLY A 437 -35.02 6.70 38.00
N MET A 438 -35.09 7.12 36.74
CA MET A 438 -34.89 8.52 36.34
C MET A 438 -35.99 9.43 36.90
N ALA A 439 -37.27 9.01 36.88
CA ALA A 439 -38.37 9.76 37.47
C ALA A 439 -38.17 10.00 38.96
N THR A 440 -37.74 8.95 39.69
CA THR A 440 -37.42 9.03 41.13
C THR A 440 -36.25 9.99 41.39
N ILE A 441 -35.23 9.98 40.54
CA ILE A 441 -34.11 10.93 40.65
C ILE A 441 -34.59 12.37 40.41
N LEU A 442 -35.46 12.61 39.43
CA LEU A 442 -35.99 13.95 39.15
C LEU A 442 -36.84 14.49 40.31
N ASP A 443 -37.68 13.65 40.92
CA ASP A 443 -38.43 14.03 42.13
C ASP A 443 -37.49 14.44 43.26
N ARG A 444 -36.42 13.65 43.48
CA ARG A 444 -35.41 13.98 44.48
C ARG A 444 -34.73 15.31 44.17
N GLU A 445 -34.30 15.55 42.93
CA GLU A 445 -33.70 16.84 42.56
C GLU A 445 -34.68 18.01 42.74
N CYS A 446 -35.98 17.80 42.50
CA CYS A 446 -37.00 18.82 42.76
C CYS A 446 -37.08 19.20 44.24
N THR A 447 -36.97 18.23 45.16
CA THR A 447 -36.94 18.49 46.62
C THR A 447 -35.65 19.16 47.10
N LEU A 448 -34.56 19.04 46.33
CA LEU A 448 -33.24 19.58 46.65
C LEU A 448 -32.95 20.93 45.99
N LEU A 449 -33.95 21.53 45.31
CA LEU A 449 -33.80 22.86 44.73
C LEU A 449 -33.49 23.89 45.84
N PRO A 450 -32.49 24.78 45.64
CA PRO A 450 -32.20 25.82 46.61
C PRO A 450 -33.36 26.82 46.71
N GLY A 451 -33.49 27.51 47.85
CA GLY A 451 -34.54 28.54 48.05
C GLY A 451 -34.47 29.73 47.08
N SER A 452 -33.36 29.88 46.36
CA SER A 452 -33.17 30.86 45.27
C SER A 452 -33.50 30.32 43.87
N ALA A 453 -33.94 29.07 43.74
CA ALA A 453 -34.30 28.48 42.46
C ALA A 453 -35.58 29.11 41.88
N HIS A 454 -35.63 29.24 40.56
CA HIS A 454 -36.79 29.77 39.87
C HIS A 454 -37.99 28.81 40.01
N PRO A 455 -39.22 29.31 40.25
CA PRO A 455 -40.40 28.48 40.52
C PRO A 455 -40.76 27.52 39.36
N ASP A 456 -40.43 27.89 38.12
CA ASP A 456 -40.61 27.04 36.94
C ASP A 456 -39.80 25.73 37.02
N ALA A 457 -38.63 25.73 37.67
CA ALA A 457 -37.79 24.54 37.76
C ALA A 457 -38.53 23.37 38.44
N ALA A 458 -39.22 23.64 39.55
CA ALA A 458 -39.99 22.62 40.26
C ALA A 458 -41.13 22.07 39.38
N LEU A 459 -41.89 22.95 38.71
CA LEU A 459 -43.00 22.56 37.84
C LEU A 459 -42.55 21.66 36.68
N GLN A 460 -41.45 22.02 36.02
CA GLN A 460 -40.90 21.25 34.91
C GLN A 460 -40.37 19.88 35.37
N LEU A 461 -39.71 19.80 36.54
CA LEU A 461 -39.19 18.53 37.07
C LEU A 461 -40.30 17.56 37.46
N THR A 462 -41.32 18.02 38.18
CA THR A 462 -42.47 17.19 38.58
C THR A 462 -43.26 16.68 37.36
N HIS A 463 -43.42 17.52 36.34
CA HIS A 463 -44.05 17.13 35.08
C HIS A 463 -43.27 16.05 34.35
N CYS A 464 -41.96 16.22 34.21
CA CYS A 464 -41.10 15.23 33.58
C CYS A 464 -41.10 13.90 34.32
N ALA A 465 -41.01 13.91 35.66
CA ALA A 465 -41.08 12.70 36.46
C ALA A 465 -42.43 11.97 36.25
N SER A 466 -43.54 12.69 36.27
CA SER A 466 -44.87 12.14 36.01
C SER A 466 -45.00 11.58 34.58
N ALA A 467 -44.45 12.28 33.59
CA ALA A 467 -44.48 11.86 32.19
C ALA A 467 -43.65 10.60 31.93
N LEU A 468 -42.52 10.43 32.63
CA LEU A 468 -41.69 9.22 32.53
C LEU A 468 -42.37 7.98 33.15
N ARG A 469 -43.18 8.17 34.19
CA ARG A 469 -43.98 7.10 34.82
C ARG A 469 -45.25 6.74 34.04
N ASN A 470 -45.70 7.62 33.16
CA ASN A 470 -46.92 7.41 32.41
C ASN A 470 -46.77 6.28 31.39
N ASN A 471 -47.80 5.44 31.25
CA ASN A 471 -47.79 4.21 30.43
C ASN A 471 -47.83 4.46 28.90
N ASN A 472 -47.68 5.70 28.43
CA ASN A 472 -47.63 5.98 27.00
C ASN A 472 -46.24 5.63 26.45
N LYS A 473 -46.12 4.38 25.98
CA LYS A 473 -44.87 3.75 25.50
C LYS A 473 -44.51 4.10 24.05
N ASP A 474 -45.25 5.00 23.40
CA ASP A 474 -44.93 5.38 22.04
C ASP A 474 -43.60 6.16 21.98
N TYR A 475 -42.64 5.60 21.24
CA TYR A 475 -41.30 6.17 21.08
C TYR A 475 -41.31 7.47 20.25
N ASN A 476 -42.37 7.70 19.47
CA ASN A 476 -42.52 8.88 18.61
C ASN A 476 -43.05 10.10 19.36
N THR A 477 -43.76 9.91 20.47
CA THR A 477 -44.35 11.00 21.24
C THR A 477 -43.33 11.55 22.25
N PRO A 478 -42.75 12.76 22.06
CA PRO A 478 -41.81 13.34 23.01
C PRO A 478 -42.53 13.96 24.21
N VAL A 479 -41.86 14.02 25.36
CA VAL A 479 -42.27 14.85 26.49
C VAL A 479 -42.01 16.31 26.14
N LEU A 480 -43.04 17.14 26.18
CA LEU A 480 -42.95 18.58 25.89
C LEU A 480 -42.88 19.40 27.18
N PRO A 481 -42.20 20.57 27.16
CA PRO A 481 -42.20 21.50 28.29
C PRO A 481 -43.60 21.96 28.68
N LEU A 482 -43.85 22.08 29.99
CA LEU A 482 -45.05 22.75 30.49
C LEU A 482 -45.01 24.22 30.09
N ARG A 483 -46.12 24.73 29.57
CA ARG A 483 -46.31 26.18 29.41
C ARG A 483 -46.74 26.76 30.75
N THR A 484 -45.83 27.44 31.43
CA THR A 484 -46.11 28.09 32.71
C THR A 484 -46.34 29.59 32.52
N LYS A 485 -47.06 30.20 33.47
CA LYS A 485 -47.34 31.65 33.46
C LYS A 485 -46.10 32.51 33.73
N PHE A 486 -45.00 31.89 34.15
CA PHE A 486 -43.70 32.52 34.34
C PHE A 486 -42.91 32.69 33.03
N CYS A 487 -43.47 32.21 31.92
CA CYS A 487 -42.91 32.33 30.58
C CYS A 487 -43.42 33.59 29.84
N MET A 488 -44.07 34.54 30.55
CA MET A 488 -44.51 35.81 29.97
C MET A 488 -43.52 36.91 30.34
N ASP A 489 -42.55 37.10 29.45
CA ASP A 489 -42.10 38.39 28.91
C ASP A 489 -41.06 38.07 27.82
N ASP A 490 -41.58 37.82 26.62
CA ASP A 490 -40.94 38.10 25.31
C ASP A 490 -41.99 38.80 24.44
#